data_AF-G3HDN8-F1
#
_entry.id   AF-G3HDN8-F1
#
_cell.length_a   1.000
_cell.length_b   1.000
_cell.length_c   1.000
_cell.angle_alpha   90.00
_cell.angle_beta   90.00
_cell.angle_gamma   90.00
#
_symmetry.space_group_name_H-M   'P 1'
#
loop_
_entity.id
_entity.type
_entity.pdbx_description
1 polymer ?
#
loop_
_entity_poly.entity_id
_entity_poly.type
_entity_poly.pdbx_seq_one_letter_code
_entity_poly.pdbx_strand_id
1 'polypeptide(L)'
;MPRRLFQSVKLLCPKCHSLQEVPYENNLDKILQDAAAIAPNSKLQDTTLYDSKVWSTEGQGGRQVAVHFVKNDNILPLSSECLILIEGGRLCEVSKLSSKFHSVIPVRSGPEDLELLDLSAPFLIQGKVYHYGCKQCSNLKPIQNLNSLLNKGLWIPSAVAEVLGIVPLQYVFVMTFTLDDGTGVLDVYLKDSENFFKIPASEILTDDDHQRSLETIMNMICPPEIKIDAYPWLECLIKSYTVTLGTERRICYQIFDTTVAEDNI
;
A
#
# COMPACT_ATOMS: atom_id res chain seq x y z
N MET A 1 8.91 20.44 -2.16
CA MET A 1 8.14 20.03 -0.96
C MET A 1 7.55 18.64 -1.22
N PRO A 2 7.44 17.76 -0.21
CA PRO A 2 7.82 17.96 1.20
C PRO A 2 9.33 17.96 1.42
N ARG A 3 9.80 18.48 2.56
CA ARG A 3 11.22 18.38 2.98
C ARG A 3 11.58 16.98 3.48
N ARG A 4 10.62 16.30 4.11
CA ARG A 4 10.75 14.91 4.55
C ARG A 4 10.22 14.02 3.42
N LEU A 5 11.12 13.37 2.68
CA LEU A 5 10.77 12.66 1.45
C LEU A 5 9.78 11.51 1.67
N PHE A 6 9.81 10.84 2.82
CA PHE A 6 8.80 9.82 3.15
C PHE A 6 7.36 10.37 3.16
N GLN A 7 7.17 11.67 3.41
CA GLN A 7 5.84 12.31 3.39
C GLN A 7 5.32 12.54 1.97
N SER A 8 6.15 12.32 0.94
CA SER A 8 5.72 12.45 -0.45
C SER A 8 4.84 11.28 -0.90
N VAL A 9 4.92 10.14 -0.21
CA VAL A 9 4.18 8.94 -0.59
C VAL A 9 2.74 9.04 -0.11
N LYS A 10 1.80 8.85 -1.04
CA LYS A 10 0.35 8.93 -0.79
C LYS A 10 -0.37 7.76 -1.45
N LEU A 11 -1.60 7.53 -1.00
CA LEU A 11 -2.53 6.57 -1.59
C LEU A 11 -3.58 7.32 -2.42
N LEU A 12 -3.59 7.06 -3.73
CA LEU A 12 -4.53 7.61 -4.69
C LEU A 12 -5.63 6.59 -5.02
N CYS A 13 -6.89 7.00 -4.92
CA CYS A 13 -7.99 6.22 -5.47
C CYS A 13 -8.17 6.53 -6.96
N PRO A 14 -8.03 5.55 -7.88
CA PRO A 14 -8.23 5.81 -9.30
C PRO A 14 -9.70 6.08 -9.67
N LYS A 15 -10.65 5.71 -8.81
CA LYS A 15 -12.10 5.84 -9.08
C LYS A 15 -12.66 7.19 -8.63
N CYS A 16 -12.42 7.60 -7.39
CA CYS A 16 -12.91 8.89 -6.85
C CYS A 16 -11.84 9.98 -6.79
N HIS A 17 -10.60 9.69 -7.22
CA HIS A 17 -9.48 10.62 -7.22
C HIS A 17 -9.10 11.18 -5.83
N SER A 18 -9.56 10.53 -4.76
CA SER A 18 -9.17 10.91 -3.40
C SER A 18 -7.71 10.57 -3.16
N LEU A 19 -7.01 11.47 -2.48
CA LEU A 19 -5.63 11.30 -2.04
C LEU A 19 -5.62 11.17 -0.52
N GLN A 20 -4.94 10.15 -0.02
CA GLN A 20 -4.95 9.77 1.40
C GLN A 20 -3.53 9.51 1.89
N GLU A 21 -3.31 9.68 3.19
CA GLU A 21 -2.06 9.29 3.84
C GLU A 21 -1.93 7.78 3.92
N VAL A 22 -0.69 7.27 3.84
CA VAL A 22 -0.41 5.87 4.18
C VAL A 22 -0.45 5.73 5.70
N PRO A 23 -1.16 4.73 6.26
CA PRO A 23 -1.15 4.49 7.69
C PRO A 23 0.26 4.23 8.22
N TYR A 24 0.68 4.98 9.25
CA TYR A 24 1.93 4.71 9.97
C TYR A 24 1.88 3.35 10.68
N GLU A 25 3.04 2.72 10.87
CA GLU A 25 3.14 1.40 11.51
C GLU A 25 2.47 1.35 12.89
N ASN A 26 2.65 2.38 13.74
CA ASN A 26 2.01 2.46 15.05
C ASN A 26 0.48 2.48 14.97
N ASN A 27 -0.09 3.10 13.93
CA ASN A 27 -1.53 3.09 13.72
C ASN A 27 -2.01 1.71 13.28
N LEU A 28 -1.24 1.05 12.41
CA LEU A 28 -1.56 -0.30 11.95
C LEU A 28 -1.45 -1.33 13.07
N ASP A 29 -0.40 -1.27 13.89
CA ASP A 29 -0.24 -2.16 15.04
C ASP A 29 -1.40 -2.00 16.03
N LYS A 30 -1.85 -0.76 16.27
CA LYS A 30 -3.02 -0.49 17.10
C LYS A 30 -4.31 -1.09 16.50
N ILE A 31 -4.55 -0.93 15.20
CA ILE A 31 -5.72 -1.51 14.52
C ILE A 31 -5.74 -3.03 14.68
N LEU A 32 -4.59 -3.69 14.49
CA LEU A 32 -4.45 -5.14 14.65
C LEU A 32 -4.58 -5.58 16.11
N GLN A 33 -4.05 -4.80 17.05
CA GLN A 33 -4.19 -5.06 18.48
C GLN A 33 -5.64 -4.96 18.94
N ASP A 34 -6.37 -3.94 18.50
CA ASP A 34 -7.79 -3.75 18.83
C ASP A 34 -8.63 -4.90 18.26
N ALA A 35 -8.30 -5.38 17.05
CA ALA A 35 -8.93 -6.56 16.46
C ALA A 35 -8.67 -7.85 17.25
N ALA A 36 -7.47 -7.99 17.82
CA ALA A 36 -7.07 -9.16 18.60
C ALA A 36 -7.76 -9.30 19.96
N ALA A 37 -8.52 -8.29 20.40
CA ALA A 37 -9.39 -8.40 21.57
C ALA A 37 -10.60 -9.31 21.33
N ILE A 38 -10.96 -9.57 20.07
CA ILE A 38 -12.09 -10.41 19.68
C ILE A 38 -11.59 -11.85 19.50
N ALA A 39 -12.23 -12.80 20.18
CA ALA A 39 -11.89 -14.21 20.05
C ALA A 39 -12.34 -14.76 18.67
N PRO A 40 -11.51 -15.55 17.98
CA PRO A 40 -11.89 -16.23 16.75
C PRO A 40 -13.10 -17.14 16.93
N ASN A 41 -13.99 -17.18 15.95
CA ASN A 41 -15.18 -18.03 15.99
C ASN A 41 -14.84 -19.46 15.52
N SER A 42 -14.99 -20.44 16.40
CA SER A 42 -14.72 -21.85 16.08
C SER A 42 -15.62 -22.42 14.99
N LYS A 43 -16.79 -21.81 14.73
CA LYS A 43 -17.70 -22.25 13.66
C LYS A 43 -17.23 -21.87 12.25
N LEU A 44 -16.31 -20.92 12.14
CA LEU A 44 -15.77 -20.42 10.87
C LEU A 44 -14.41 -21.07 10.54
N GLN A 45 -14.03 -22.12 11.27
CA GLN A 45 -12.78 -22.85 11.07
C GLN A 45 -12.98 -24.07 10.16
N ASP A 46 -11.91 -24.48 9.48
CA ASP A 46 -11.86 -25.70 8.65
C ASP A 46 -12.98 -25.80 7.61
N THR A 47 -12.94 -24.90 6.62
CA THR A 47 -13.90 -24.87 5.50
C THR A 47 -13.35 -25.62 4.28
N THR A 48 -14.14 -25.71 3.19
CA THR A 48 -13.60 -26.20 1.92
C THR A 48 -12.50 -25.29 1.35
N LEU A 49 -12.51 -24.00 1.70
CA LEU A 49 -11.55 -23.01 1.20
C LEU A 49 -10.21 -23.06 1.96
N TYR A 50 -10.23 -23.34 3.27
CA TYR A 50 -9.02 -23.26 4.10
C TYR A 50 -9.02 -24.25 5.26
N ASP A 51 -7.82 -24.61 5.70
CA ASP A 51 -7.60 -25.32 6.97
C ASP A 51 -7.19 -24.32 8.06
N SER A 52 -7.67 -24.50 9.28
CA SER A 52 -7.48 -23.56 10.37
C SER A 52 -6.59 -24.15 11.47
N LYS A 53 -5.81 -23.28 12.10
CA LYS A 53 -5.13 -23.56 13.36
C LYS A 53 -5.27 -22.37 14.29
N VAL A 54 -5.54 -22.64 15.56
CA VAL A 54 -5.69 -21.63 16.59
C VAL A 54 -4.66 -21.86 17.69
N TRP A 55 -3.96 -20.79 18.06
CA TRP A 55 -3.01 -20.78 19.17
C TRP A 55 -3.50 -19.86 20.27
N SER A 56 -3.53 -20.36 21.49
CA SER A 56 -3.69 -19.55 22.70
C SER A 56 -2.35 -18.93 23.08
N THR A 57 -2.38 -17.68 23.54
CA THR A 57 -1.17 -16.98 23.99
C THR A 57 -1.12 -16.89 25.52
N GLU A 58 0.04 -17.20 26.09
CA GLU A 58 0.28 -17.04 27.54
C GLU A 58 0.70 -15.59 27.85
N GLY A 59 0.19 -15.03 28.95
CA GLY A 59 0.57 -13.69 29.41
C GLY A 59 0.09 -12.52 28.54
N GLN A 60 -0.77 -12.76 27.55
CA GLN A 60 -1.29 -11.72 26.64
C GLN A 60 -2.81 -11.55 26.76
N GLY A 61 -3.35 -11.66 27.98
CA GLY A 61 -4.77 -11.39 28.25
C GLY A 61 -5.73 -12.38 27.60
N GLY A 62 -5.30 -13.62 27.35
CA GLY A 62 -6.14 -14.65 26.73
C GLY A 62 -6.32 -14.48 25.22
N ARG A 63 -5.50 -13.63 24.56
CA ARG A 63 -5.50 -13.46 23.10
C ARG A 63 -5.34 -14.82 22.40
N GLN A 64 -6.13 -15.02 21.37
CA GLN A 64 -6.03 -16.16 20.47
C GLN A 64 -5.66 -15.67 19.07
N VAL A 65 -4.80 -16.43 18.39
CA VAL A 65 -4.43 -16.18 17.00
C VAL A 65 -4.93 -17.35 16.17
N ALA A 66 -5.81 -17.06 15.20
CA ALA A 66 -6.23 -18.05 14.22
C ALA A 66 -5.51 -17.79 12.90
N VAL A 67 -4.95 -18.85 12.31
CA VAL A 67 -4.32 -18.82 11.00
C VAL A 67 -5.06 -19.81 10.11
N HIS A 68 -5.54 -19.32 8.98
CA HIS A 68 -6.25 -20.11 7.98
C HIS A 68 -5.39 -20.22 6.73
N PHE A 69 -5.05 -21.45 6.36
CA PHE A 69 -4.23 -21.78 5.20
C PHE A 69 -5.15 -22.05 4.02
N VAL A 70 -5.14 -21.16 3.03
CA VAL A 70 -6.01 -21.30 1.86
C VAL A 70 -5.52 -22.45 0.97
N LYS A 71 -6.43 -23.37 0.66
CA LYS A 71 -6.17 -24.56 -0.14
C LYS A 71 -6.32 -24.25 -1.63
N ASN A 72 -5.55 -24.94 -2.45
CA ASN A 72 -5.75 -25.01 -3.90
C ASN A 72 -6.18 -26.44 -4.26
N ASP A 73 -7.35 -26.61 -4.89
CA ASP A 73 -7.93 -27.93 -5.19
C ASP A 73 -7.99 -28.89 -3.98
N ASN A 74 -8.36 -28.38 -2.80
CA ASN A 74 -8.36 -29.08 -1.50
C ASN A 74 -6.98 -29.55 -0.99
N ILE A 75 -5.89 -29.09 -1.61
CA ILE A 75 -4.52 -29.40 -1.22
C ILE A 75 -3.86 -28.12 -0.72
N LEU A 76 -3.11 -28.22 0.38
CA LEU A 76 -2.29 -27.10 0.85
C LEU A 76 -1.11 -26.89 -0.10
N PRO A 77 -0.99 -25.71 -0.74
CA PRO A 77 0.13 -25.44 -1.64
C PRO A 77 1.43 -25.22 -0.85
N LEU A 78 2.55 -25.06 -1.56
CA LEU A 78 3.82 -24.67 -0.96
C LEU A 78 3.67 -23.33 -0.23
N SER A 79 4.49 -23.07 0.80
CA SER A 79 4.37 -21.84 1.58
C SER A 79 4.49 -20.60 0.70
N SER A 80 5.40 -20.60 -0.28
CA SER A 80 5.61 -19.52 -1.26
C SER A 80 4.42 -19.26 -2.19
N GLU A 81 3.43 -20.15 -2.22
CA GLU A 81 2.21 -20.05 -3.05
C GLU A 81 0.94 -19.95 -2.17
N CYS A 82 1.08 -20.14 -0.86
CA CYS A 82 -0.03 -20.21 0.08
C CYS A 82 -0.44 -18.82 0.55
N LEU A 83 -1.73 -18.51 0.39
CA LEU A 83 -2.36 -17.34 1.00
C LEU A 83 -2.78 -17.69 2.43
N ILE A 84 -2.45 -16.79 3.35
CA ILE A 84 -2.80 -16.89 4.76
C ILE A 84 -3.88 -15.88 5.10
N LEU A 85 -4.95 -16.33 5.77
CA LEU A 85 -5.86 -15.44 6.48
C LEU A 85 -5.51 -15.49 7.96
N ILE A 86 -5.49 -14.34 8.63
CA ILE A 86 -5.13 -14.27 10.05
C ILE A 86 -6.11 -13.44 10.87
N GLU A 87 -6.59 -14.01 11.97
CA GLU A 87 -7.35 -13.33 13.02
C GLU A 87 -6.48 -13.13 14.25
N GLY A 88 -6.57 -11.95 14.87
CA GLY A 88 -5.91 -11.63 16.14
C GLY A 88 -4.38 -11.56 16.10
N GLY A 89 -3.77 -11.57 14.90
CA GLY A 89 -2.34 -11.38 14.71
C GLY A 89 -1.90 -9.94 14.93
N ARG A 90 -0.73 -9.73 15.52
CA ARG A 90 -0.06 -8.42 15.63
C ARG A 90 0.76 -8.10 14.38
N LEU A 91 1.13 -6.83 14.19
CA LEU A 91 1.88 -6.41 13.01
C LEU A 91 3.17 -7.24 12.82
N CYS A 92 3.93 -7.49 13.88
CA CYS A 92 5.16 -8.27 13.81
C CYS A 92 4.95 -9.75 13.44
N GLU A 93 3.78 -10.33 13.75
CA GLU A 93 3.42 -11.70 13.37
C GLU A 93 3.00 -11.73 11.90
N VAL A 94 2.18 -10.77 11.50
CA VAL A 94 1.73 -10.59 10.11
C VAL A 94 2.92 -10.38 9.18
N SER A 95 3.89 -9.52 9.51
CA SER A 95 5.12 -9.30 8.72
C SER A 95 6.03 -10.54 8.67
N LYS A 96 6.06 -11.36 9.74
CA LYS A 96 6.80 -12.63 9.73
C LYS A 96 6.13 -13.68 8.86
N LEU A 97 4.80 -13.66 8.77
CA LEU A 97 4.06 -14.55 7.87
C LEU A 97 4.24 -14.11 6.42
N SER A 98 4.17 -12.81 6.12
CA SER A 98 4.32 -12.29 4.75
C SER A 98 5.72 -12.50 4.16
N SER A 99 6.74 -12.72 5.00
CA SER A 99 8.10 -13.09 4.54
C SER A 99 8.30 -14.59 4.33
N LYS A 100 7.38 -15.44 4.80
CA LYS A 100 7.46 -16.92 4.68
C LYS A 100 6.41 -17.52 3.75
N PHE A 101 5.29 -16.84 3.61
CA PHE A 101 4.14 -17.24 2.81
C PHE A 101 3.94 -16.27 1.65
N HIS A 102 3.16 -16.68 0.64
CA HIS A 102 2.91 -15.83 -0.53
C HIS A 102 2.28 -14.48 -0.14
N SER A 103 1.22 -14.52 0.66
CA SER A 103 0.52 -13.31 1.08
C SER A 103 -0.27 -13.53 2.37
N VAL A 104 -0.63 -12.43 3.03
CA VAL A 104 -1.42 -12.43 4.27
C VAL A 104 -2.60 -11.46 4.14
N ILE A 105 -3.79 -11.90 4.53
CA ILE A 105 -5.00 -11.06 4.64
C ILE A 105 -5.41 -11.02 6.12
N PRO A 106 -5.37 -9.84 6.76
CA PRO A 106 -5.95 -9.65 8.09
C PRO A 106 -7.48 -9.75 8.02
N VAL A 107 -8.06 -10.67 8.79
CA VAL A 107 -9.50 -10.97 8.80
C VAL A 107 -10.06 -10.91 10.23
N ARG A 108 -11.38 -10.89 10.32
CA ARG A 108 -12.15 -11.07 11.56
C ARG A 108 -13.33 -12.00 11.32
N SER A 109 -13.77 -12.65 12.38
CA SER A 109 -15.01 -13.41 12.41
C SER A 109 -16.22 -12.48 12.19
N GLY A 110 -16.92 -12.67 11.07
CA GLY A 110 -18.23 -12.10 10.82
C GLY A 110 -19.36 -12.96 11.39
N PRO A 111 -20.63 -12.59 11.15
CA PRO A 111 -21.78 -13.38 11.60
C PRO A 111 -21.87 -14.75 10.91
N GLU A 112 -21.53 -14.83 9.63
CA GLU A 112 -21.71 -16.02 8.79
C GLU A 112 -20.42 -16.52 8.12
N ASP A 113 -19.44 -15.65 7.90
CA ASP A 113 -18.18 -15.95 7.21
C ASP A 113 -17.05 -15.10 7.80
N LEU A 114 -15.80 -15.40 7.45
CA LEU A 114 -14.69 -14.49 7.66
C LEU A 114 -14.88 -13.23 6.82
N GLU A 115 -14.58 -12.08 7.41
CA GLU A 115 -14.65 -10.77 6.80
C GLU A 115 -13.28 -10.09 6.87
N LEU A 116 -13.01 -9.16 5.96
CA LEU A 116 -11.89 -8.25 6.14
C LEU A 116 -12.06 -7.45 7.44
N LEU A 117 -10.94 -7.19 8.12
CA LEU A 117 -10.96 -6.43 9.37
C LEU A 117 -11.65 -5.07 9.21
N ASP A 118 -11.02 -4.17 8.44
CA ASP A 118 -11.53 -2.91 7.90
C ASP A 118 -10.50 -2.39 6.88
N LEU A 119 -10.92 -1.51 5.97
CA LEU A 119 -10.04 -0.88 4.98
C LEU A 119 -9.10 0.21 5.57
N SER A 120 -9.06 0.39 6.90
CA SER A 120 -7.96 1.10 7.58
C SER A 120 -6.67 0.27 7.62
N ALA A 121 -6.80 -1.05 7.57
CA ALA A 121 -5.69 -1.99 7.45
C ALA A 121 -5.51 -2.38 5.97
N PRO A 122 -4.31 -2.84 5.57
CA PRO A 122 -4.13 -3.42 4.24
C PRO A 122 -5.04 -4.64 4.08
N PHE A 123 -5.70 -4.74 2.93
CA PHE A 123 -6.54 -5.89 2.60
C PHE A 123 -5.70 -7.09 2.16
N LEU A 124 -4.45 -6.87 1.75
CA LEU A 124 -3.50 -7.89 1.35
C LEU A 124 -2.08 -7.39 1.63
N ILE A 125 -1.25 -8.23 2.22
CA ILE A 125 0.17 -7.97 2.46
C ILE A 125 0.96 -9.04 1.69
N GLN A 126 1.80 -8.60 0.76
CA GLN A 126 2.59 -9.47 -0.09
C GLN A 126 4.07 -9.09 0.04
N GLY A 127 4.87 -9.95 0.67
CA GLY A 127 6.24 -9.60 1.06
C GLY A 127 6.27 -8.36 1.96
N LYS A 128 6.86 -7.27 1.45
CA LYS A 128 6.92 -5.96 2.11
C LYS A 128 5.82 -4.99 1.66
N VAL A 129 5.04 -5.31 0.64
CA VAL A 129 4.05 -4.39 0.03
C VAL A 129 2.69 -4.56 0.70
N TYR A 130 2.12 -3.44 1.14
CA TYR A 130 0.87 -3.40 1.91
C TYR A 130 -0.22 -2.81 1.00
N HIS A 131 -1.14 -3.63 0.52
CA HIS A 131 -2.16 -3.18 -0.42
C HIS A 131 -3.39 -2.65 0.32
N TYR A 132 -3.79 -1.41 0.03
CA TYR A 132 -4.92 -0.74 0.66
C TYR A 132 -6.11 -0.58 -0.29
N GLY A 133 -7.32 -0.52 0.28
CA GLY A 133 -8.57 -0.32 -0.46
C GLY A 133 -9.24 1.03 -0.17
N CYS A 134 -9.92 1.59 -1.15
CA CYS A 134 -10.65 2.85 -0.99
C CYS A 134 -11.96 2.62 -0.22
N LYS A 135 -12.08 3.17 0.99
CA LYS A 135 -13.30 3.08 1.81
C LYS A 135 -14.58 3.57 1.14
N GLN A 136 -14.49 4.65 0.36
CA GLN A 136 -15.66 5.26 -0.28
C GLN A 136 -16.13 4.50 -1.53
N CYS A 137 -15.23 3.77 -2.17
CA CYS A 137 -15.46 3.18 -3.49
C CYS A 137 -15.63 1.66 -3.45
N SER A 138 -15.21 1.03 -2.35
CA SER A 138 -15.26 -0.42 -2.16
C SER A 138 -16.61 -0.83 -1.58
N ASN A 139 -17.09 -1.99 -2.00
CA ASN A 139 -18.24 -2.67 -1.42
C ASN A 139 -17.78 -4.07 -1.00
N LEU A 140 -17.35 -4.19 0.27
CA LEU A 140 -16.68 -5.38 0.78
C LEU A 140 -17.57 -6.61 0.65
N LYS A 141 -16.95 -7.69 0.20
CA LYS A 141 -17.57 -9.01 0.11
C LYS A 141 -16.91 -9.99 1.10
N PRO A 142 -17.63 -11.04 1.53
CA PRO A 142 -17.08 -12.04 2.43
C PRO A 142 -15.91 -12.83 1.81
N ILE A 143 -15.06 -13.42 2.66
CA ILE A 143 -13.83 -14.12 2.28
C ILE A 143 -14.08 -15.34 1.38
N GLN A 144 -15.23 -16.01 1.51
CA GLN A 144 -15.61 -17.12 0.63
C GLN A 144 -15.57 -16.80 -0.87
N ASN A 145 -15.62 -15.52 -1.27
CA ASN A 145 -15.52 -15.13 -2.68
C ASN A 145 -14.13 -15.41 -3.28
N LEU A 146 -13.10 -15.62 -2.45
CA LEU A 146 -11.78 -16.08 -2.89
C LEU A 146 -11.83 -17.45 -3.59
N ASN A 147 -12.89 -18.25 -3.37
CA ASN A 147 -13.08 -19.52 -4.07
C ASN A 147 -13.05 -19.36 -5.61
N SER A 148 -13.42 -18.19 -6.13
CA SER A 148 -13.39 -17.90 -7.57
C SER A 148 -11.97 -17.76 -8.17
N LEU A 149 -10.93 -17.70 -7.32
CA LEU A 149 -9.53 -17.52 -7.73
C LEU A 149 -8.67 -18.79 -7.63
N LEU A 150 -9.12 -19.84 -6.92
CA LEU A 150 -8.30 -21.01 -6.58
C LEU A 150 -7.60 -21.63 -7.79
N ASN A 151 -8.35 -21.83 -8.88
CA ASN A 151 -7.84 -22.51 -10.09
C ASN A 151 -6.92 -21.64 -10.96
N LYS A 152 -6.65 -20.40 -10.56
CA LYS A 152 -5.77 -19.46 -11.28
C LYS A 152 -4.38 -19.35 -10.66
N GLY A 153 -4.18 -19.92 -9.47
CA GLY A 153 -2.86 -20.11 -8.83
C GLY A 153 -2.06 -18.83 -8.53
N LEU A 154 -2.63 -17.64 -8.75
CA LEU A 154 -1.93 -16.37 -8.61
C LEU A 154 -2.75 -15.43 -7.74
N TRP A 155 -2.27 -15.20 -6.51
CA TRP A 155 -2.84 -14.20 -5.60
C TRP A 155 -2.41 -12.79 -6.02
N ILE A 156 -2.81 -12.39 -7.22
CA ILE A 156 -2.53 -11.07 -7.77
C ILE A 156 -3.37 -10.05 -6.99
N PRO A 157 -2.77 -8.96 -6.46
CA PRO A 157 -3.49 -7.98 -5.63
C PRO A 157 -4.77 -7.43 -6.27
N SER A 158 -4.76 -7.18 -7.58
CA SER A 158 -5.93 -6.70 -8.32
C SER A 158 -7.06 -7.74 -8.42
N ALA A 159 -6.71 -9.01 -8.64
CA ALA A 159 -7.69 -10.10 -8.69
C ALA A 159 -8.30 -10.36 -7.31
N VAL A 160 -7.49 -10.35 -6.25
CA VAL A 160 -7.96 -10.45 -4.86
C VAL A 160 -8.89 -9.29 -4.52
N ALA A 161 -8.50 -8.06 -4.88
CA ALA A 161 -9.34 -6.88 -4.65
C ALA A 161 -10.68 -6.99 -5.38
N GLU A 162 -10.70 -7.41 -6.64
CA GLU A 162 -11.93 -7.55 -7.44
C GLU A 162 -12.94 -8.50 -6.80
N VAL A 163 -12.51 -9.70 -6.42
CA VAL A 163 -13.41 -10.73 -5.86
C VAL A 163 -13.91 -10.37 -4.46
N LEU A 164 -13.13 -9.60 -3.70
CA LEU A 164 -13.51 -9.05 -2.40
C LEU A 164 -14.26 -7.71 -2.49
N GLY A 165 -14.53 -7.21 -3.70
CA GLY A 165 -15.27 -5.96 -3.92
C GLY A 165 -14.52 -4.69 -3.52
N ILE A 166 -13.19 -4.73 -3.56
CA ILE A 166 -12.30 -3.64 -3.16
C ILE A 166 -11.85 -2.85 -4.38
N VAL A 167 -11.85 -1.52 -4.26
CA VAL A 167 -11.17 -0.64 -5.22
C VAL A 167 -9.78 -0.36 -4.67
N PRO A 168 -8.72 -0.95 -5.26
CA PRO A 168 -7.36 -0.81 -4.73
C PRO A 168 -6.86 0.63 -4.88
N LEU A 169 -6.21 1.12 -3.84
CA LEU A 169 -5.49 2.38 -3.86
C LEU A 169 -4.11 2.19 -4.50
N GLN A 170 -3.63 3.21 -5.18
CA GLN A 170 -2.34 3.25 -5.83
C GLN A 170 -1.37 4.09 -5.01
N TYR A 171 -0.16 3.57 -4.78
CA TYR A 171 0.93 4.36 -4.22
C TYR A 171 1.43 5.36 -5.26
N VAL A 172 1.56 6.61 -4.86
CA VAL A 172 2.11 7.68 -5.70
C VAL A 172 3.00 8.60 -4.88
N PHE A 173 4.12 9.02 -5.46
CA PHE A 173 4.86 10.20 -5.03
C PHE A 173 4.07 11.44 -5.39
N VAL A 174 3.86 12.30 -4.40
CA VAL A 174 3.24 13.61 -4.53
C VAL A 174 4.21 14.65 -4.00
N MET A 175 4.73 15.47 -4.91
CA MET A 175 5.67 16.54 -4.59
C MET A 175 5.28 17.82 -5.32
N THR A 176 5.75 18.95 -4.80
CA THR A 176 5.72 20.25 -5.48
C THR A 176 7.15 20.68 -5.73
N PHE A 177 7.48 20.85 -6.99
CA PHE A 177 8.74 21.38 -7.50
C PHE A 177 8.54 22.85 -7.81
N THR A 178 9.47 23.68 -7.38
CA THR A 178 9.51 25.10 -7.75
C THR A 178 10.62 25.23 -8.78
N LEU A 179 10.24 25.33 -10.05
CA LEU A 179 11.17 25.42 -11.17
C LEU A 179 11.52 26.89 -11.42
N ASP A 180 12.79 27.17 -11.66
CA ASP A 180 13.32 28.51 -11.95
C ASP A 180 14.31 28.39 -13.12
N ASP A 181 14.03 29.11 -14.20
CA ASP A 181 14.87 29.16 -15.41
C ASP A 181 15.61 30.51 -15.56
N GLY A 182 15.54 31.37 -14.55
CA GLY A 182 16.07 32.73 -14.54
C GLY A 182 15.15 33.78 -15.16
N THR A 183 14.06 33.37 -15.84
CA THR A 183 13.05 34.29 -16.39
C THR A 183 11.82 34.40 -15.50
N GLY A 184 11.54 33.35 -14.73
CA GLY A 184 10.46 33.30 -13.77
C GLY A 184 10.47 32.01 -12.95
N VAL A 185 9.53 31.94 -12.01
CA VAL A 185 9.38 30.81 -11.10
C VAL A 185 8.02 30.16 -11.32
N LEU A 186 7.99 28.82 -11.36
CA LEU A 186 6.79 28.03 -11.59
C LEU A 186 6.67 26.87 -10.59
N ASP A 187 5.54 26.81 -9.88
CA ASP A 187 5.22 25.64 -9.05
C ASP A 187 4.55 24.56 -9.90
N VAL A 188 5.15 23.37 -9.89
CA VAL A 188 4.74 22.21 -10.68
C VAL A 188 4.58 20.99 -9.78
N TYR A 189 3.47 20.27 -9.93
CA TYR A 189 3.22 19.04 -9.19
C TYR A 189 3.89 17.85 -9.86
N LEU A 190 4.48 16.98 -9.04
CA LEU A 190 4.83 15.62 -9.41
C LEU A 190 3.79 14.70 -8.82
N LYS A 191 3.18 13.87 -9.67
CA LYS A 191 2.30 12.75 -9.27
C LYS A 191 2.69 11.53 -10.10
N ASP A 192 3.47 10.65 -9.51
CA ASP A 192 4.05 9.50 -10.21
C ASP A 192 4.11 8.27 -9.32
N SER A 193 3.94 7.08 -9.88
CA SER A 193 4.00 5.81 -9.14
C SER A 193 5.39 5.16 -9.17
N GLU A 194 6.16 5.35 -10.25
CA GLU A 194 7.43 4.64 -10.45
C GLU A 194 8.33 5.23 -11.56
N ASN A 195 7.82 6.04 -12.48
CA ASN A 195 8.54 6.41 -13.70
C ASN A 195 9.58 7.52 -13.48
N PHE A 196 9.24 8.52 -12.67
CA PHE A 196 10.06 9.72 -12.51
C PHE A 196 11.37 9.39 -11.81
N PHE A 197 11.30 8.69 -10.67
CA PHE A 197 12.45 8.30 -9.87
C PHE A 197 13.01 6.91 -10.21
N LYS A 198 12.32 6.11 -11.04
CA LYS A 198 12.63 4.68 -11.27
C LYS A 198 12.59 3.84 -9.98
N ILE A 199 11.81 4.30 -9.01
CA ILE A 199 11.62 3.65 -7.71
C ILE A 199 10.11 3.45 -7.51
N PRO A 200 9.64 2.23 -7.19
CA PRO A 200 8.23 2.00 -6.94
C PRO A 200 7.77 2.65 -5.63
N ALA A 201 6.77 3.54 -5.72
CA ALA A 201 6.18 4.23 -4.57
C ALA A 201 5.54 3.28 -3.55
N SER A 202 5.23 2.03 -3.94
CA SER A 202 4.69 0.99 -3.07
C SER A 202 5.71 0.35 -2.13
N GLU A 203 7.00 0.47 -2.42
CA GLU A 203 8.05 -0.24 -1.68
C GLU A 203 8.93 0.71 -0.86
N ILE A 204 9.01 1.99 -1.27
CA ILE A 204 9.83 3.03 -0.66
C ILE A 204 9.66 3.14 0.87
N LEU A 205 8.47 2.91 1.42
CA LEU A 205 8.24 3.05 2.87
C LEU A 205 8.82 1.89 3.69
N THR A 206 9.18 0.79 3.04
CA THR A 206 9.62 -0.47 3.68
C THR A 206 11.01 -0.92 3.21
N ASP A 207 11.66 -0.14 2.36
CA ASP A 207 12.94 -0.46 1.75
C ASP A 207 13.94 0.69 1.89
N ASP A 208 14.93 0.49 2.76
CA ASP A 208 15.93 1.50 3.10
C ASP A 208 16.83 1.87 1.90
N ASP A 209 17.06 0.93 0.98
CA ASP A 209 17.89 1.19 -0.21
C ASP A 209 17.13 2.08 -1.20
N HIS A 210 15.83 1.84 -1.38
CA HIS A 210 14.96 2.76 -2.12
C HIS A 210 14.90 4.15 -1.46
N GLN A 211 14.82 4.23 -0.12
CA GLN A 211 14.81 5.52 0.60
C GLN A 211 16.09 6.31 0.36
N ARG A 212 17.24 5.64 0.49
CA ARG A 212 18.55 6.24 0.24
C ARG A 212 18.70 6.68 -1.22
N SER A 213 18.21 5.87 -2.16
CA SER A 213 18.25 6.21 -3.59
C SER A 213 17.43 7.47 -3.90
N LEU A 214 16.22 7.58 -3.32
CA LEU A 214 15.39 8.76 -3.45
C LEU A 214 16.06 10.01 -2.85
N GLU A 215 16.70 9.87 -1.68
CA GLU A 215 17.48 10.96 -1.07
C GLU A 215 18.65 11.39 -1.95
N THR A 216 19.41 10.45 -2.51
CA THR A 216 20.51 10.73 -3.45
C THR A 216 20.00 11.48 -4.67
N ILE A 217 18.90 11.03 -5.30
CA ILE A 217 18.32 11.70 -6.46
C ILE A 217 17.88 13.13 -6.11
N MET A 218 17.19 13.32 -4.99
CA MET A 218 16.73 14.64 -4.58
C MET A 218 17.88 15.59 -4.22
N ASN A 219 18.97 15.07 -3.63
CA ASN A 219 20.20 15.81 -3.39
C ASN A 219 20.98 16.10 -4.67
N MET A 220 20.82 15.30 -5.73
CA MET A 220 21.37 15.61 -7.05
C MET A 220 20.59 16.75 -7.70
N ILE A 221 19.25 16.69 -7.68
CA ILE A 221 18.37 17.72 -8.27
C ILE A 221 18.48 19.05 -7.53
N CYS A 222 18.58 19.01 -6.20
CA CYS A 222 18.65 20.19 -5.33
C CYS A 222 19.75 20.00 -4.28
N PRO A 223 21.03 20.16 -4.65
CA PRO A 223 22.15 19.97 -3.74
C PRO A 223 22.08 20.93 -2.54
N PRO A 224 22.21 20.42 -1.30
CA PRO A 224 22.20 21.29 -0.13
C PRO A 224 23.42 22.21 -0.15
N GLU A 225 23.24 23.42 0.40
CA GLU A 225 24.33 24.40 0.64
C GLU A 225 25.01 24.98 -0.61
N ILE A 226 24.55 24.60 -1.81
CA ILE A 226 25.03 25.13 -3.08
C ILE A 226 24.05 26.21 -3.58
N LYS A 227 24.56 27.18 -4.34
CA LYS A 227 23.73 28.21 -4.97
C LYS A 227 23.02 27.65 -6.21
N ILE A 228 21.84 28.20 -6.51
CA ILE A 228 20.98 27.73 -7.60
C ILE A 228 21.64 27.78 -8.99
N ASP A 229 22.61 28.68 -9.21
CA ASP A 229 23.38 28.79 -10.45
C ASP A 229 24.30 27.61 -10.72
N ALA A 230 24.57 26.79 -9.70
CA ALA A 230 25.35 25.57 -9.79
C ALA A 230 24.49 24.30 -9.71
N TYR A 231 23.15 24.42 -9.73
CA TYR A 231 22.27 23.26 -9.79
C TYR A 231 22.23 22.66 -11.19
N PRO A 232 22.00 21.33 -11.32
CA PRO A 232 21.80 20.75 -12.64
C PRO A 232 20.46 21.19 -13.24
N TRP A 233 20.40 21.22 -14.56
CA TRP A 233 19.15 21.44 -15.28
C TRP A 233 18.25 20.21 -15.17
N LEU A 234 16.95 20.43 -14.90
CA LEU A 234 15.92 19.40 -14.99
C LEU A 234 15.15 19.57 -16.30
N GLU A 235 15.46 18.73 -17.28
CA GLU A 235 14.66 18.63 -18.50
C GLU A 235 13.36 17.87 -18.18
N CYS A 236 12.21 18.53 -18.39
CA CYS A 236 10.92 17.93 -18.07
C CYS A 236 9.80 18.41 -19.00
N LEU A 237 8.79 17.56 -19.15
CA LEU A 237 7.54 17.89 -19.81
C LEU A 237 6.49 18.26 -18.76
N ILE A 238 5.86 19.43 -18.95
CA ILE A 238 4.83 19.93 -18.05
C ILE A 238 3.52 20.17 -18.81
N LYS A 239 2.39 19.84 -18.18
CA LYS A 239 1.06 20.16 -18.70
C LYS A 239 0.35 21.13 -17.78
N SER A 240 -0.32 22.12 -18.37
CA SER A 240 -1.19 23.05 -17.65
C SER A 240 -2.63 22.55 -17.62
N TYR A 241 -3.33 22.76 -16.51
CA TYR A 241 -4.76 22.46 -16.38
C TYR A 241 -5.43 23.45 -15.43
N THR A 242 -6.73 23.68 -15.60
CA THR A 242 -7.49 24.59 -14.75
C THR A 242 -8.15 23.82 -13.60
N VAL A 243 -7.92 24.28 -12.37
CA VAL A 243 -8.59 23.80 -11.17
C VAL A 243 -9.58 24.87 -10.71
N THR A 244 -10.81 24.46 -10.41
CA THR A 244 -11.82 25.34 -9.82
C THR A 244 -12.00 24.98 -8.34
N LEU A 245 -11.68 25.91 -7.45
CA LEU A 245 -11.83 25.76 -6.00
C LEU A 245 -12.89 26.75 -5.54
N GLY A 246 -14.13 26.26 -5.36
CA GLY A 246 -15.28 27.12 -5.09
C GLY A 246 -15.54 28.07 -6.27
N THR A 247 -15.35 29.37 -6.05
CA THR A 247 -15.52 30.42 -7.08
C THR A 247 -14.23 30.78 -7.80
N GLU A 248 -13.06 30.36 -7.31
CA GLU A 248 -11.77 30.70 -7.90
C GLU A 248 -11.34 29.67 -8.95
N ARG A 249 -10.84 30.18 -10.08
CA ARG A 249 -10.16 29.37 -11.11
C ARG A 249 -8.67 29.64 -11.06
N ARG A 250 -7.87 28.60 -10.97
CA ARG A 250 -6.40 28.67 -10.96
C ARG A 250 -5.82 27.73 -12.00
N ILE A 251 -4.74 28.13 -12.65
CA ILE A 251 -3.98 27.26 -13.55
C ILE A 251 -2.94 26.54 -12.70
N CYS A 252 -2.88 25.22 -12.83
CA CYS A 252 -1.90 24.36 -12.19
C CYS A 252 -1.06 23.66 -13.26
N TYR A 253 0.13 23.21 -12.86
CA TYR A 253 1.08 22.53 -13.74
C TYR A 253 1.45 21.19 -13.14
N GLN A 254 1.63 20.17 -13.98
CA GLN A 254 2.08 18.85 -13.54
C GLN A 254 3.14 18.30 -14.49
N ILE A 255 4.19 17.70 -13.92
CA ILE A 255 5.18 16.90 -14.65
C ILE A 255 4.50 15.63 -15.17
N PHE A 256 4.84 15.22 -16.39
CA PHE A 256 4.45 13.95 -17.00
C PHE A 256 5.54 13.48 -17.98
N ASP A 257 5.53 12.20 -18.37
CA ASP A 257 6.46 11.59 -19.35
C ASP A 257 7.93 12.03 -19.19
N THR A 258 8.38 12.14 -17.94
CA THR A 258 9.71 12.63 -17.55
C THR A 258 10.32 11.62 -16.59
N THR A 259 11.62 11.36 -16.73
CA THR A 259 12.42 10.56 -15.80
C THR A 259 13.74 11.24 -15.51
N VAL A 260 14.29 11.02 -14.32
CA VAL A 260 15.62 11.51 -13.96
C VAL A 260 16.69 10.73 -14.75
N ALA A 261 17.72 11.44 -15.22
CA ALA A 261 18.81 10.82 -15.96
C ALA A 261 19.65 9.89 -15.06
N GLU A 262 20.08 8.76 -15.61
CA GLU A 262 20.88 7.74 -14.90
C GLU A 262 22.36 8.09 -14.77
N ASP A 263 22.82 9.21 -15.36
CA ASP A 263 24.25 9.51 -15.56
C ASP A 263 25.08 9.69 -14.27
N ASN A 264 24.51 9.51 -13.07
CA ASN A 264 25.23 9.57 -11.79
C ASN A 264 24.63 8.67 -10.67
N ILE A 265 24.12 7.47 -10.98
CA ILE A 265 23.80 6.43 -9.97
C ILE A 265 24.89 5.35 -9.97
#